data_AF-A0A7X4X329-F1
#
_entry.id   AF-A0A7X4X329-F1
#
_cell.length_a   1.000
_cell.length_b   1.000
_cell.length_c   1.000
_cell.angle_alpha   90.00
_cell.angle_beta   90.00
_cell.angle_gamma   90.00
#
_symmetry.space_group_name_H-M   'P 1'
#
loop_
_entity.id
_entity.type
_entity.pdbx_description
1 polymer ?
#
loop_
_entity_poly.entity_id
_entity_poly.type
_entity_poly.pdbx_seq_one_letter_code
_entity_poly.pdbx_strand_id
1 'polypeptide(L)'
;MEFEVEEFPNVFSLDRYRLLKGYTELSQSTTELNDVDQVYFNSRGEPKVINKKFHLTKDDVEAILIERVEKNTTTETLVIKKADFIGKSMWDFLRKKSAISARITHEEWLDKFHSRIETVAPGDGLLCNLVTTAYFDKSDRLIDTKYEVVFVHKKVDVLNLQQELKYDNE
;
A
#
# COMPACT_ATOMS: atom_id res chain seq x y z
N MET A 1 -2.34 36.70 -32.45
CA MET A 1 -3.39 35.66 -32.43
C MET A 1 -2.68 34.39 -32.06
N GLU A 2 -2.55 34.15 -30.75
CA GLU A 2 -1.93 32.95 -30.19
C GLU A 2 -2.93 31.80 -30.32
N PHE A 3 -2.46 30.63 -30.74
CA PHE A 3 -3.27 29.43 -30.83
C PHE A 3 -3.59 28.96 -29.40
N GLU A 4 -4.87 28.88 -29.05
CA GLU A 4 -5.33 28.08 -27.91
C GLU A 4 -4.95 26.63 -28.20
N VAL A 5 -3.99 26.12 -27.43
CA VAL A 5 -3.70 24.70 -27.39
C VAL A 5 -4.90 24.06 -26.69
N GLU A 6 -5.78 23.42 -27.46
CA GLU A 6 -6.79 22.52 -26.90
C GLU A 6 -6.06 21.46 -26.08
N GLU A 7 -6.07 21.60 -24.75
CA GLU A 7 -5.71 20.52 -23.84
C GLU A 7 -6.71 19.40 -24.08
N PHE A 8 -6.27 18.41 -24.86
CA PHE A 8 -7.03 17.19 -25.05
C PHE A 8 -7.43 16.64 -23.67
N PRO A 9 -8.72 16.27 -23.49
CA PRO A 9 -9.17 15.71 -22.22
C PRO A 9 -8.31 14.49 -21.96
N ASN A 10 -7.66 14.51 -20.81
CA ASN A 10 -6.69 13.54 -20.32
C ASN A 10 -7.38 12.18 -20.03
N VAL A 11 -8.05 11.64 -21.04
CA VAL A 11 -8.65 10.32 -21.09
C VAL A 11 -7.48 9.39 -21.41
N PHE A 12 -7.28 8.39 -20.56
CA PHE A 12 -6.14 7.47 -20.50
C PHE A 12 -4.99 7.87 -19.57
N SER A 13 -5.29 8.09 -18.27
CA SER A 13 -4.36 7.62 -17.24
C SER A 13 -4.37 6.09 -17.21
N LEU A 14 -3.77 5.45 -18.22
CA LEU A 14 -3.33 4.08 -18.06
C LEU A 14 -2.21 4.14 -17.01
N ASP A 15 -2.64 3.92 -15.76
CA ASP A 15 -1.90 3.91 -14.52
C ASP A 15 -0.39 3.72 -14.74
N ARG A 16 0.38 4.83 -14.75
CA ARG A 16 1.83 4.82 -14.99
C ARG A 16 2.54 3.84 -14.06
N TYR A 17 1.99 3.67 -12.86
CA TYR A 17 2.40 2.65 -11.93
C TYR A 17 2.15 1.23 -12.46
N ARG A 18 0.98 0.91 -13.02
CA ARG A 18 0.74 -0.41 -13.67
C ARG A 18 1.63 -0.63 -14.89
N LEU A 19 1.97 0.41 -15.64
CA LEU A 19 2.92 0.33 -16.75
C LEU A 19 4.34 0.02 -16.25
N LEU A 20 4.84 0.78 -15.27
CA LEU A 20 6.18 0.57 -14.71
C LEU A 20 6.27 -0.75 -13.93
N LYS A 21 5.22 -1.12 -13.21
CA LYS A 21 5.09 -2.42 -12.54
C LYS A 21 5.08 -3.57 -13.55
N GLY A 22 4.23 -3.50 -14.58
CA GLY A 22 4.19 -4.52 -15.64
C GLY A 22 5.51 -4.63 -16.37
N TYR A 23 6.20 -3.50 -16.60
CA TYR A 23 7.54 -3.51 -17.17
C TYR A 23 8.56 -4.18 -16.24
N THR A 24 8.50 -3.88 -14.94
CA THR A 24 9.40 -4.49 -13.93
C THR A 24 9.21 -5.99 -13.86
N GLU A 25 7.96 -6.46 -13.86
CA GLU A 25 7.62 -7.90 -13.87
C GLU A 25 8.13 -8.59 -15.15
N LEU A 26 7.99 -7.93 -16.32
CA LEU A 26 8.55 -8.42 -17.58
C LEU A 26 10.08 -8.48 -17.54
N SER A 27 10.75 -7.44 -17.07
CA SER A 27 12.21 -7.37 -16.97
C SER A 27 12.75 -8.50 -16.08
N GLN A 28 12.17 -8.70 -14.90
CA GLN A 28 12.52 -9.79 -13.97
C GLN A 28 12.33 -11.18 -14.59
N SER A 29 11.23 -11.38 -15.33
CA SER A 29 10.95 -12.66 -15.99
C SER A 29 11.93 -12.98 -17.12
N THR A 30 12.66 -11.97 -17.62
CA THR A 30 13.66 -12.14 -18.68
C THR A 30 15.11 -12.20 -18.20
N THR A 31 15.35 -12.08 -16.88
CA THR A 31 16.71 -12.05 -16.31
C THR A 31 17.48 -13.36 -16.50
N GLU A 32 16.79 -14.51 -16.54
CA GLU A 32 17.40 -15.83 -16.75
C GLU A 32 17.67 -16.15 -18.22
N LEU A 33 17.23 -15.30 -19.16
CA LEU A 33 17.42 -15.51 -20.59
C LEU A 33 18.82 -15.06 -21.01
N ASN A 34 19.49 -15.88 -21.80
CA ASN A 34 20.83 -15.56 -22.31
C ASN A 34 20.73 -14.51 -23.43
N ASP A 35 21.88 -14.03 -23.93
CA ASP A 35 21.92 -12.95 -24.93
C ASP A 35 21.27 -13.31 -26.28
N VAL A 36 21.22 -14.60 -26.67
CA VAL A 36 20.65 -15.04 -27.95
C VAL A 36 19.14 -15.24 -27.92
N ASP A 37 18.56 -15.39 -26.72
CA ASP A 37 17.11 -15.56 -26.56
C ASP A 37 16.35 -14.27 -26.89
N GLN A 38 15.14 -14.36 -27.41
CA GLN A 38 14.32 -13.19 -27.74
C GLN A 38 12.91 -13.34 -27.23
N VAL A 39 12.37 -12.25 -26.66
CA VAL A 39 11.01 -12.23 -26.11
C VAL A 39 10.18 -11.24 -26.90
N TYR A 40 8.96 -11.65 -27.21
CA TYR A 40 8.03 -10.89 -28.03
C TYR A 40 6.72 -10.67 -27.27
N PHE A 41 6.22 -9.43 -27.30
CA PHE A 41 4.89 -9.08 -26.81
C PHE A 41 3.94 -8.96 -27.99
N ASN A 42 2.77 -9.62 -27.91
CA ASN A 42 1.73 -9.53 -28.92
C ASN A 42 0.36 -9.30 -28.25
N SER A 43 -0.23 -8.12 -28.49
CA SER A 43 -1.54 -7.75 -27.94
C SER A 43 -2.64 -7.62 -29.00
N ARG A 44 -2.31 -7.71 -30.30
CA ARG A 44 -3.11 -7.60 -31.53
C ARG A 44 -2.33 -6.75 -32.55
N GLY A 45 -1.48 -7.40 -33.33
CA GLY A 45 -0.71 -6.76 -34.39
C GLY A 45 0.67 -7.38 -34.55
N GLU A 46 1.59 -6.62 -35.13
CA GLU A 46 2.99 -7.04 -35.29
C GLU A 46 3.65 -7.27 -33.92
N PRO A 47 4.28 -8.44 -33.70
CA PRO A 47 5.02 -8.72 -32.48
C PRO A 47 6.08 -7.64 -32.21
N LYS A 48 6.15 -7.16 -30.97
CA LYS A 48 7.18 -6.21 -30.53
C LYS A 48 8.23 -6.92 -29.70
N VAL A 49 9.49 -6.71 -30.03
CA VAL A 49 10.64 -7.24 -29.27
C VAL A 49 10.73 -6.51 -27.93
N ILE A 50 10.82 -7.29 -26.85
CA ILE A 50 11.05 -6.76 -25.50
C ILE A 50 12.55 -6.48 -25.31
N ASN A 51 12.87 -5.31 -24.78
CA ASN A 51 14.25 -4.95 -24.44
C ASN A 51 14.67 -5.60 -23.11
N LYS A 52 15.38 -6.73 -23.19
CA LYS A 52 15.92 -7.44 -22.02
C LYS A 52 17.00 -6.66 -21.25
N LYS A 53 17.56 -5.58 -21.81
CA LYS A 53 18.66 -4.82 -21.17
C LYS A 53 18.16 -3.75 -20.21
N PHE A 54 16.92 -3.31 -20.36
CA PHE A 54 16.35 -2.30 -19.49
C PHE A 54 15.82 -2.97 -18.22
N HIS A 55 16.43 -2.60 -17.10
CA HIS A 55 16.07 -3.09 -15.77
C HIS A 55 15.64 -1.90 -14.93
N LEU A 56 14.43 -1.98 -14.40
CA LEU A 56 13.98 -1.13 -13.31
C LEU A 56 13.87 -2.00 -12.07
N THR A 57 14.49 -1.58 -10.99
CA THR A 57 14.20 -2.13 -9.67
C THR A 57 12.87 -1.56 -9.17
N LYS A 58 12.29 -2.17 -8.14
CA LYS A 58 11.10 -1.61 -7.48
C LYS A 58 11.38 -0.20 -6.94
N ASP A 59 12.58 0.02 -6.43
CA ASP A 59 13.02 1.29 -5.88
C ASP A 59 13.14 2.36 -6.99
N ASP A 60 13.60 1.98 -8.19
CA ASP A 60 13.64 2.89 -9.34
C ASP A 60 12.23 3.32 -9.77
N VAL A 61 11.26 2.40 -9.77
CA VAL A 61 9.86 2.73 -10.10
C VAL A 61 9.26 3.68 -9.07
N GLU A 62 9.49 3.40 -7.78
CA GLU A 62 9.04 4.27 -6.68
C GLU A 62 9.70 5.67 -6.79
N ALA A 63 11.01 5.75 -7.02
CA ALA A 63 11.74 7.01 -7.17
C ALA A 63 11.33 7.82 -8.42
N ILE A 64 10.96 7.16 -9.52
CA ILE A 64 10.49 7.83 -10.74
C ILE A 64 9.10 8.45 -10.53
N LEU A 65 8.27 7.85 -9.69
CA LEU A 65 6.87 8.23 -9.52
C LEU A 65 6.64 9.20 -8.36
N ILE A 66 7.37 9.05 -7.25
CA ILE A 66 7.12 9.74 -5.99
C ILE A 66 7.88 11.07 -5.95
N GLU A 67 7.14 12.17 -5.95
CA GLU A 67 7.69 13.51 -5.78
C GLU A 67 7.61 13.98 -4.32
N ARG A 68 6.55 13.59 -3.61
CA ARG A 68 6.32 13.98 -2.22
C ARG A 68 5.85 12.80 -1.38
N VAL A 69 6.34 12.75 -0.14
CA VAL A 69 5.90 11.80 0.87
C VAL A 69 5.38 12.58 2.07
N GLU A 70 4.16 12.29 2.49
CA GLU A 70 3.58 12.84 3.70
C GLU A 70 3.39 11.73 4.73
N LYS A 71 3.79 12.03 5.97
CA LYS A 71 3.59 11.13 7.11
C LYS A 71 2.71 11.82 8.14
N ASN A 72 1.61 11.17 8.48
CA ASN A 72 0.73 11.61 9.55
C ASN A 72 0.61 10.52 10.60
N THR A 73 0.58 10.91 11.88
CA THR A 73 0.37 9.99 13.00
C THR A 73 -0.94 10.35 13.69
N THR A 74 -1.84 9.38 13.79
CA THR A 74 -3.13 9.53 14.46
C THR A 74 -3.24 8.53 15.59
N THR A 75 -3.90 8.92 16.68
CA THR A 75 -4.32 7.98 17.71
C THR A 75 -5.78 7.63 17.44
N GLU A 76 -6.06 6.37 17.10
CA GLU A 76 -7.41 5.92 16.74
C GLU A 76 -7.63 4.44 17.07
N THR A 77 -8.91 4.05 17.14
CA THR A 77 -9.29 2.65 17.37
C THR A 77 -9.48 1.92 16.04
N LEU A 78 -8.65 0.90 15.81
CA LEU A 78 -8.74 0.02 14.63
C LEU A 78 -9.41 -1.30 14.99
N VAL A 79 -10.44 -1.70 14.24
CA VAL A 79 -11.12 -2.98 14.47
C VAL A 79 -10.41 -4.08 13.72
N ILE A 80 -10.01 -5.14 14.42
CA ILE A 80 -9.31 -6.29 13.82
C ILE A 80 -10.29 -7.04 12.92
N LYS A 81 -9.98 -7.12 11.63
CA LYS A 81 -10.69 -7.98 10.69
C LYS A 81 -10.00 -9.34 10.56
N LYS A 82 -8.67 -9.33 10.48
CA LYS A 82 -7.84 -10.53 10.44
C LYS A 82 -6.52 -10.24 11.15
N ALA A 83 -6.29 -10.99 12.22
CA ALA A 83 -5.01 -11.01 12.92
C ALA A 83 -4.02 -11.92 12.18
N ASP A 84 -2.75 -11.54 12.18
CA ASP A 84 -1.67 -12.45 11.84
C ASP A 84 -1.16 -13.11 13.12
N PHE A 85 -1.33 -14.44 13.20
CA PHE A 85 -0.86 -15.25 14.32
C PHE A 85 0.53 -15.85 14.07
N ILE A 86 1.11 -15.64 12.88
CA ILE A 86 2.34 -16.30 12.44
C ILE A 86 3.29 -15.24 11.84
N GLY A 87 4.01 -14.52 12.71
CA GLY A 87 5.17 -13.70 12.32
C GLY A 87 5.01 -12.19 12.52
N LYS A 88 5.73 -11.40 11.71
CA LYS A 88 5.71 -9.91 11.71
C LYS A 88 5.00 -9.36 10.45
N SER A 89 3.92 -10.01 10.01
CA SER A 89 3.27 -9.69 8.72
C SER A 89 2.16 -8.64 8.88
N MET A 90 1.43 -8.42 7.78
CA MET A 90 0.35 -7.44 7.70
C MET A 90 -0.91 -7.95 8.40
N TRP A 91 -1.54 -7.07 9.18
CA TRP A 91 -2.84 -7.28 9.82
C TRP A 91 -3.90 -6.52 9.02
N ASP A 92 -5.09 -7.13 8.88
CA ASP A 92 -6.21 -6.44 8.24
C ASP A 92 -7.11 -5.83 9.31
N PHE A 93 -7.36 -4.53 9.17
CA PHE A 93 -8.20 -3.75 10.07
C PHE A 93 -9.38 -3.12 9.31
N LEU A 94 -10.43 -2.79 10.05
CA LEU A 94 -11.42 -1.80 9.65
C LEU A 94 -11.09 -0.49 10.37
N ARG A 95 -10.82 0.53 9.56
CA ARG A 95 -10.65 1.92 9.98
C ARG A 95 -11.90 2.70 9.57
N LYS A 96 -12.72 3.12 10.53
CA LYS A 96 -14.05 3.68 10.30
C LYS A 96 -14.92 2.75 9.43
N LYS A 97 -14.99 2.99 8.11
CA LYS A 97 -15.75 2.20 7.13
C LYS A 97 -14.88 1.52 6.07
N SER A 98 -13.57 1.72 6.11
CA SER A 98 -12.65 1.20 5.09
C SER A 98 -11.77 0.10 5.66
N ALA A 99 -11.57 -0.96 4.88
CA ALA A 99 -10.58 -1.96 5.21
C ALA A 99 -9.17 -1.42 4.88
N ILE A 100 -8.24 -1.57 5.81
CA ILE A 100 -6.84 -1.25 5.62
C ILE A 100 -5.99 -2.46 6.01
N SER A 101 -4.81 -2.57 5.42
CA SER A 101 -3.80 -3.54 5.84
C SER A 101 -2.64 -2.77 6.44
N ALA A 102 -2.28 -3.08 7.69
CA ALA A 102 -1.21 -2.40 8.41
C ALA A 102 -0.34 -3.42 9.15
N ARG A 103 0.97 -3.20 9.18
CA ARG A 103 1.84 -3.98 10.08
C ARG A 103 1.82 -3.37 11.49
N ILE A 104 2.00 -4.19 12.51
CA ILE A 104 2.29 -3.73 13.86
C ILE A 104 3.80 -3.80 14.07
N THR A 105 4.40 -2.73 14.61
CA THR A 105 5.83 -2.66 14.95
C THR A 105 6.10 -2.39 16.42
N HIS A 106 5.03 -2.36 17.24
CA HIS A 106 5.14 -2.33 18.69
C HIS A 106 5.60 -3.69 19.25
N GLU A 107 6.92 -3.87 19.37
CA GLU A 107 7.53 -5.16 19.72
C GLU A 107 7.06 -5.69 21.08
N GLU A 108 7.03 -4.86 22.13
CA GLU A 108 6.57 -5.29 23.47
C GLU A 108 5.14 -5.85 23.46
N TRP A 109 4.25 -5.22 22.68
CA TRP A 109 2.87 -5.69 22.55
C TRP A 109 2.79 -6.99 21.73
N LEU A 110 3.54 -7.08 20.64
CA LEU A 110 3.60 -8.31 19.82
C LEU A 110 4.12 -9.49 20.63
N ASP A 111 5.12 -9.29 21.48
CA ASP A 111 5.65 -10.33 22.35
C ASP A 111 4.60 -10.83 23.35
N LYS A 112 3.82 -9.92 23.94
CA LYS A 112 2.69 -10.27 24.81
C LYS A 112 1.59 -11.01 24.06
N PHE A 113 1.28 -10.61 22.83
CA PHE A 113 0.31 -11.28 21.98
C PHE A 113 0.76 -12.70 21.60
N HIS A 114 1.99 -12.88 21.13
CA HIS A 114 2.54 -14.19 20.79
C HIS A 114 2.68 -15.11 22.01
N SER A 115 2.94 -14.54 23.18
CA SER A 115 3.00 -15.27 24.46
C SER A 115 1.61 -15.55 25.06
N ARG A 116 0.53 -15.17 24.38
CA ARG A 116 -0.88 -15.30 24.83
C ARG A 116 -1.20 -14.55 26.13
N ILE A 117 -0.39 -13.57 26.50
CA ILE A 117 -0.66 -12.66 27.62
C ILE A 117 -1.74 -11.66 27.20
N GLU A 118 -1.60 -11.12 25.99
CA GLU A 118 -2.63 -10.32 25.32
C GLU A 118 -3.39 -11.20 24.34
N THR A 119 -4.72 -11.15 24.37
CA THR A 119 -5.57 -11.92 23.47
C THR A 119 -6.53 -11.01 22.73
N VAL A 120 -6.53 -11.14 21.41
CA VAL A 120 -7.39 -10.38 20.51
C VAL A 120 -8.06 -11.34 19.52
N ALA A 121 -9.31 -11.04 19.17
CA ALA A 121 -10.07 -11.76 18.16
C ALA A 121 -10.54 -10.82 17.06
N PRO A 122 -10.89 -11.34 15.87
CA PRO A 122 -11.64 -10.58 14.88
C PRO A 122 -12.87 -9.93 15.50
N GLY A 123 -13.05 -8.64 15.26
CA GLY A 123 -14.09 -7.80 15.86
C GLY A 123 -13.62 -6.96 17.03
N ASP A 124 -12.54 -7.34 17.74
CA ASP A 124 -11.95 -6.51 18.80
C ASP A 124 -11.30 -5.25 18.21
N GLY A 125 -11.28 -4.18 19.00
CA GLY A 125 -10.62 -2.92 18.69
C GLY A 125 -9.23 -2.84 19.29
N LEU A 126 -8.33 -2.14 18.63
CA LEU A 126 -7.04 -1.71 19.17
C LEU A 126 -6.98 -0.19 19.16
N LEU A 127 -6.96 0.43 20.34
CA LEU A 127 -6.60 1.85 20.45
C LEU A 127 -5.09 1.96 20.26
N CYS A 128 -4.67 2.63 19.19
CA CYS A 128 -3.29 2.59 18.75
C CYS A 128 -2.86 3.89 18.07
N ASN A 129 -1.54 4.09 17.96
CA ASN A 129 -0.95 5.13 17.13
C ASN A 129 -0.71 4.53 15.72
N LEU A 130 -1.45 5.05 14.74
CA LEU A 130 -1.36 4.68 13.33
C LEU A 130 -0.54 5.74 12.58
N VAL A 131 0.57 5.32 11.99
CA VAL A 131 1.32 6.11 11.02
C VAL A 131 0.75 5.80 9.63
N THR A 132 0.26 6.85 8.97
CA THR A 132 -0.17 6.83 7.57
C THR A 132 0.90 7.52 6.73
N THR A 133 1.50 6.80 5.79
CA THR A 133 2.45 7.35 4.82
C THR A 133 1.77 7.43 3.45
N ALA A 134 1.51 8.64 2.99
CA ALA A 134 0.92 8.93 1.68
C ALA A 134 2.02 9.33 0.69
N TYR A 135 1.96 8.76 -0.52
CA TYR A 135 2.93 9.00 -1.59
C TYR A 135 2.25 9.73 -2.74
N PHE A 136 2.83 10.84 -3.19
CA PHE A 136 2.24 11.70 -4.22
C PHE A 136 3.15 11.86 -5.43
N ASP A 137 2.54 12.02 -6.60
CA ASP A 137 3.24 12.34 -7.84
C ASP A 137 3.47 13.86 -8.02
N LYS A 138 4.14 14.22 -9.12
CA LYS A 138 4.43 15.62 -9.51
C LYS A 138 3.19 16.50 -9.71
N SER A 139 2.02 15.90 -9.92
CA SER A 139 0.74 16.59 -10.12
C SER A 139 -0.10 16.59 -8.84
N ASP A 140 0.51 16.29 -7.69
CA ASP A 140 -0.12 16.23 -6.38
C ASP A 140 -1.19 15.11 -6.25
N ARG A 141 -1.10 14.07 -7.09
CA ARG A 141 -2.03 12.95 -7.05
C ARG A 141 -1.50 11.84 -6.15
N LEU A 142 -2.38 11.31 -5.30
CA LEU A 142 -2.07 10.18 -4.42
C LEU A 142 -1.78 8.92 -5.25
N ILE A 143 -0.57 8.38 -5.11
CA ILE A 143 -0.11 7.14 -5.74
C ILE A 143 -0.43 5.94 -4.86
N ASP A 144 -0.05 6.01 -3.58
CA ASP A 144 -0.19 4.90 -2.63
C ASP A 144 -0.33 5.43 -1.20
N THR A 145 -0.83 4.57 -0.31
CA THR A 145 -0.91 4.84 1.13
C THR A 145 -0.54 3.60 1.92
N LYS A 146 0.51 3.69 2.73
CA LYS A 146 0.98 2.63 3.62
C LYS A 146 0.60 2.94 5.07
N TYR A 147 0.24 1.90 5.81
CA TYR A 147 -0.22 2.00 7.20
C TYR A 147 0.67 1.18 8.13
N GLU A 148 0.99 1.74 9.28
CA GLU A 148 1.80 1.10 10.31
C GLU A 148 1.30 1.45 11.70
N VAL A 149 1.03 0.43 12.52
CA VAL A 149 0.69 0.59 13.93
C VAL A 149 1.99 0.57 14.73
N VAL A 150 2.44 1.74 15.15
CA VAL A 150 3.72 1.92 15.85
C VAL A 150 3.62 1.72 17.36
N PHE A 151 2.42 1.91 17.92
CA PHE A 151 2.18 1.73 19.34
C PHE A 151 0.73 1.29 19.59
N VAL A 152 0.54 0.32 20.48
CA VAL A 152 -0.79 -0.16 20.89
C VAL A 152 -0.98 0.22 22.36
N HIS A 153 -2.00 1.03 22.62
CA HIS A 153 -2.31 1.52 23.98
C HIS A 153 -3.10 0.48 24.76
N LYS A 154 -4.18 -0.05 24.16
CA LYS A 154 -5.04 -1.07 24.78
C LYS A 154 -5.94 -1.76 23.76
N LYS A 155 -6.42 -2.94 24.12
CA LYS A 155 -7.57 -3.58 23.46
C LYS A 155 -8.87 -2.88 23.88
N VAL A 156 -9.81 -2.80 22.95
CA VAL A 156 -11.18 -2.31 23.16
C VAL A 156 -12.14 -3.44 22.77
N ASP A 157 -12.97 -3.91 23.71
CA ASP A 157 -13.93 -4.97 23.42
C ASP A 157 -15.05 -4.52 22.48
N VAL A 158 -15.58 -5.46 21.70
CA VAL A 158 -16.65 -5.27 20.70
C VAL A 158 -17.86 -4.49 21.23
N LEU A 159 -18.24 -4.70 22.49
CA LEU A 159 -19.38 -4.03 23.12
C LEU A 159 -19.14 -2.52 23.33
N ASN A 160 -17.90 -2.11 23.55
CA ASN A 160 -17.52 -0.73 23.80
C ASN A 160 -17.16 0.01 22.50
N LEU A 161 -16.82 -0.72 21.43
CA LEU A 161 -16.50 -0.16 20.12
C LEU A 161 -17.61 0.70 19.52
N GLN A 162 -18.89 0.33 19.71
CA GLN A 162 -20.02 1.12 19.19
C GLN A 162 -20.18 2.47 19.89
N GLN A 163 -19.63 2.64 21.09
CA GLN A 163 -19.66 3.89 21.83
C GLN A 163 -18.50 4.79 21.38
N GLU A 164 -17.27 4.27 21.31
CA GLU A 164 -16.10 5.03 20.84
C GLU A 164 -16.24 5.51 19.39
N LEU A 165 -16.73 4.67 18.48
CA LEU A 165 -16.94 5.06 17.07
C LEU A 165 -18.01 6.14 16.88
N LYS A 166 -18.89 6.39 17.86
CA LYS A 166 -19.85 7.50 17.80
C LYS A 166 -19.21 8.84 18.14
N TYR A 167 -18.22 8.86 19.03
CA TYR A 167 -17.52 10.08 19.44
C TYR A 167 -16.52 10.58 18.40
N ASP A 168 -15.95 9.71 17.57
CA ASP A 168 -15.02 10.09 16.48
C ASP A 168 -15.70 10.69 15.23
N ASN A 169 -17.03 10.82 15.22
CA ASN A 169 -17.83 11.34 14.11
C ASN A 169 -18.60 12.64 14.45
N GLU A 170 -18.38 13.22 15.64
CA GLU A 170 -18.82 14.58 16.03
C GLU A 170 -17.65 15.56 15.94
#